data_AF-A0A1F2VDK4-F1
#
_entry.id   AF-A0A1F2VDK4-F1
#
_cell.length_a   1.000
_cell.length_b   1.000
_cell.length_c   1.000
_cell.angle_alpha   90.00
_cell.angle_beta   90.00
_cell.angle_gamma   90.00
#
_symmetry.space_group_name_H-M   'P 1'
#
loop_
_entity.id
_entity.type
_entity.pdbx_description
1 polymer ?
#
loop_
_entity_poly.entity_id
_entity_poly.type
_entity_poly.pdbx_seq_one_letter_code
_entity_poly.pdbx_strand_id
1 'polypeptide(L)'
;MSQARLLDGIVVLDATQVMAGPYCAMLLADMGARVIKVEPPAGDSTRSMAGARGGDSPAFNAVNRGKLGIVLDLTKPQAIETFTRLARTADILVENYRPGVMARLGLDYAALSSENPRLIYASISGYGQTGPWASKGGFDLIAQGVSGIMSVTGAPGGPPVKAGVPLTDLGAGLFAAIGILAALHHRSVSGRGQHVDTSLADAGLALSVWEATDYFTSGEVPGPLGSAHRMTAPYQAFRCADGYITIGAANDRNFARLADLLGHREWTSDARFVADHARVQHRAELAAAIEAVMFTETRATWLERLDAAGIPCGPILDYQDALTTPQAIAREMTVDVDHPTLGPLRTLGTPIKMSGTPLNPRRRGPMLGEHTDEVLSSAGFSDNEIDQLRSAGAVR
;
A
#
# COMPACT_ATOMS: atom_id res chain seq x y z
N MET A 1 -6.79 4.26 -32.80
CA MET A 1 -5.57 3.56 -32.35
C MET A 1 -5.85 3.04 -30.95
N SER A 2 -5.80 1.73 -30.74
CA SER A 2 -5.84 1.15 -29.39
C SER A 2 -4.76 1.82 -28.55
N GLN A 3 -5.15 2.47 -27.46
CA GLN A 3 -4.20 3.14 -26.57
C GLN A 3 -3.34 2.04 -25.94
N ALA A 4 -2.07 1.93 -26.35
CA ALA A 4 -1.15 0.94 -25.81
C ALA A 4 -1.15 1.06 -24.28
N ARG A 5 -1.48 -0.03 -23.58
CA ARG A 5 -1.44 -0.05 -22.11
C ARG A 5 0.02 -0.16 -21.66
N LEU A 6 0.35 0.44 -20.51
CA LEU A 6 1.75 0.58 -20.05
C LEU A 6 2.47 -0.76 -19.93
N LEU A 7 1.77 -1.77 -19.41
CA LEU A 7 2.25 -3.14 -19.28
C LEU A 7 1.51 -4.09 -20.22
N ASP A 8 1.09 -3.61 -21.40
CA ASP A 8 0.48 -4.47 -22.41
C ASP A 8 1.44 -5.59 -22.82
N GLY A 9 0.91 -6.80 -22.96
CA GLY A 9 1.71 -8.00 -23.23
C GLY A 9 2.49 -8.57 -22.03
N ILE A 10 2.52 -7.90 -20.87
CA ILE A 10 3.15 -8.43 -19.65
C ILE A 10 2.20 -9.40 -18.94
N VAL A 11 2.65 -10.63 -18.69
CA VAL A 11 1.90 -11.66 -17.96
C VAL A 11 2.44 -11.82 -16.54
N VAL A 12 1.56 -11.67 -15.56
CA VAL A 12 1.89 -11.80 -14.12
C VAL A 12 1.17 -13.00 -13.54
N LEU A 13 1.91 -13.93 -12.93
CA LEU A 13 1.35 -14.92 -12.01
C LEU A 13 1.33 -14.32 -10.61
N ASP A 14 0.14 -14.22 -10.04
CA ASP A 14 -0.11 -13.71 -8.70
C ASP A 14 -0.47 -14.87 -7.78
N ALA A 15 0.54 -15.43 -7.11
CA ALA A 15 0.40 -16.48 -6.11
C ALA A 15 0.35 -15.88 -4.69
N THR A 16 -0.30 -14.72 -4.54
CA THR A 16 -0.33 -13.98 -3.27
C THR A 16 -1.69 -13.99 -2.60
N GLN A 17 -1.68 -13.70 -1.30
CA GLN A 17 -2.88 -13.62 -0.46
C GLN A 17 -2.91 -12.38 0.44
N VAL A 18 -4.11 -12.06 0.95
CA VAL A 18 -4.34 -11.03 1.98
C VAL A 18 -4.18 -9.58 1.50
N MET A 19 -2.98 -8.99 1.53
CA MET A 19 -2.83 -7.53 1.32
C MET A 19 -1.59 -7.14 0.51
N ALA A 20 -0.37 -7.29 1.05
CA ALA A 20 0.84 -6.73 0.42
C ALA A 20 1.07 -7.21 -1.03
N GLY A 21 1.05 -8.53 -1.22
CA GLY A 21 1.18 -9.14 -2.55
C GLY A 21 -0.01 -8.83 -3.47
N PRO A 22 -1.27 -9.01 -3.03
CA PRO A 22 -2.41 -8.69 -3.86
C PRO A 22 -2.43 -7.23 -4.31
N TYR A 23 -2.05 -6.30 -3.42
CA TYR A 23 -1.96 -4.88 -3.72
C TYR A 23 -0.89 -4.59 -4.78
N CYS A 24 0.31 -5.17 -4.66
CA CYS A 24 1.35 -5.09 -5.69
C CYS A 24 0.83 -5.56 -7.06
N ALA A 25 0.26 -6.77 -7.12
CA ALA A 25 -0.25 -7.34 -8.36
C ALA A 25 -1.44 -6.54 -8.94
N MET A 26 -2.29 -5.96 -8.08
CA MET A 26 -3.38 -5.08 -8.51
C MET A 26 -2.86 -3.81 -9.15
N LEU A 27 -1.78 -3.19 -8.64
CA LEU A 27 -1.18 -2.02 -9.28
C LEU A 27 -0.65 -2.36 -10.68
N LEU A 28 -0.08 -3.56 -10.88
CA LEU A 28 0.32 -4.03 -12.20
C LEU A 28 -0.88 -4.25 -13.13
N ALA A 29 -2.00 -4.78 -12.61
CA ALA A 29 -3.25 -4.92 -13.36
C ALA A 29 -3.83 -3.56 -13.77
N ASP A 30 -3.82 -2.57 -12.87
CA ASP A 30 -4.25 -1.19 -13.15
C ASP A 30 -3.40 -0.57 -14.28
N MET A 31 -2.10 -0.89 -14.34
CA MET A 31 -1.16 -0.50 -15.40
C MET A 31 -1.32 -1.31 -16.71
N GLY A 32 -2.21 -2.30 -16.72
CA GLY A 32 -2.61 -3.04 -17.91
C GLY A 32 -1.96 -4.40 -18.09
N ALA A 33 -1.19 -4.89 -17.11
CA ALA A 33 -0.66 -6.25 -17.15
C ALA A 33 -1.80 -7.30 -17.11
N ARG A 34 -1.58 -8.44 -17.75
CA ARG A 34 -2.46 -9.61 -17.61
C ARG A 34 -2.10 -10.35 -16.34
N VAL A 35 -2.82 -10.06 -15.26
CA VAL A 35 -2.58 -10.64 -13.93
C VAL A 35 -3.48 -11.85 -13.70
N ILE A 36 -2.86 -13.01 -13.50
CA ILE A 36 -3.51 -14.29 -13.22
C ILE A 36 -3.32 -14.60 -11.73
N LYS A 37 -4.38 -14.42 -10.94
CA LYS A 37 -4.40 -14.77 -9.52
C LYS A 37 -4.60 -16.28 -9.38
N VAL A 38 -3.63 -16.93 -8.75
CA VAL A 38 -3.66 -18.36 -8.43
C VAL A 38 -4.14 -18.53 -7.00
N GLU A 39 -5.28 -19.18 -6.82
CA GLU A 39 -5.89 -19.38 -5.51
C GLU A 39 -5.98 -20.87 -5.15
N PRO A 40 -5.89 -21.23 -3.85
CA PRO A 40 -6.21 -22.58 -3.41
C PRO A 40 -7.72 -22.86 -3.60
N PRO A 41 -8.18 -24.13 -3.51
CA PRO A 41 -9.60 -24.47 -3.64
C PRO A 41 -10.56 -23.73 -2.70
N ALA A 42 -10.07 -23.32 -1.52
CA ALA A 42 -10.82 -22.53 -0.55
C ALA A 42 -10.85 -21.02 -0.88
N GLY A 43 -10.04 -20.57 -1.84
CA GLY A 43 -9.82 -19.17 -2.18
C GLY A 43 -8.87 -18.44 -1.23
N ASP A 44 -8.54 -17.20 -1.59
CA ASP A 44 -7.89 -16.24 -0.70
C ASP A 44 -8.72 -16.02 0.57
N SER A 45 -8.09 -16.05 1.74
CA SER A 45 -8.77 -15.86 3.04
C SER A 45 -9.60 -14.56 3.14
N THR A 46 -9.25 -13.53 2.37
CA THR A 46 -10.00 -12.26 2.32
C THR A 46 -11.40 -12.42 1.74
N ARG A 47 -11.68 -13.47 0.95
CA ARG A 47 -13.04 -13.78 0.43
C ARG A 47 -14.07 -14.03 1.52
N SER A 48 -13.62 -14.41 2.73
CA SER A 48 -14.48 -14.71 3.88
C SER A 48 -14.53 -13.58 4.92
N MET A 49 -13.94 -12.41 4.64
CA MET A 49 -13.95 -11.27 5.55
C MET A 49 -15.33 -10.60 5.66
N ALA A 50 -15.46 -9.66 6.60
CA ALA A 50 -16.70 -8.94 6.87
C ALA A 50 -17.34 -8.39 5.59
N GLY A 51 -18.66 -8.59 5.48
CA GLY A 51 -19.42 -8.23 4.28
C GLY A 51 -19.41 -9.29 3.17
N ALA A 52 -18.80 -10.46 3.38
CA ALA A 52 -18.80 -11.54 2.40
C ALA A 52 -20.21 -12.05 2.06
N ARG A 53 -20.48 -12.26 0.78
CA ARG A 53 -21.69 -12.90 0.24
C ARG A 53 -21.36 -13.68 -1.03
N GLY A 54 -21.98 -14.84 -1.20
CA GLY A 54 -21.80 -15.65 -2.42
C GLY A 54 -20.36 -16.11 -2.67
N GLY A 55 -19.55 -16.31 -1.62
CA GLY A 55 -18.14 -16.74 -1.74
C GLY A 55 -17.15 -15.63 -2.11
N ASP A 56 -17.55 -14.36 -2.03
CA ASP A 56 -16.70 -13.20 -2.27
C ASP A 56 -16.93 -12.12 -1.19
N SER A 57 -16.04 -11.11 -1.11
CA SER A 57 -16.14 -10.01 -0.15
C SER A 57 -15.68 -8.67 -0.74
N PRO A 58 -16.12 -7.54 -0.15
CA PRO A 58 -15.57 -6.22 -0.46
C PRO A 58 -14.06 -6.13 -0.22
N ALA A 59 -13.54 -6.81 0.81
CA ALA A 59 -12.12 -6.81 1.15
C ALA A 59 -11.27 -7.50 0.06
N PHE A 60 -11.73 -8.64 -0.46
CA PHE A 60 -11.08 -9.30 -1.59
C PHE A 60 -11.07 -8.39 -2.82
N ASN A 61 -12.20 -7.78 -3.14
CA ASN A 61 -12.34 -6.88 -4.29
C ASN A 61 -11.46 -5.62 -4.18
N ALA A 62 -11.21 -5.12 -2.96
CA ALA A 62 -10.41 -3.92 -2.72
C ALA A 62 -8.94 -4.06 -3.18
N VAL A 63 -8.41 -5.28 -3.27
CA VAL A 63 -7.01 -5.55 -3.65
C VAL A 63 -6.84 -6.57 -4.78
N ASN A 64 -7.92 -6.94 -5.46
CA ASN A 64 -7.87 -7.93 -6.55
C ASN A 64 -8.59 -7.49 -7.84
N ARG A 65 -8.95 -6.21 -7.96
CA ARG A 65 -9.59 -5.71 -9.19
C ARG A 65 -8.75 -5.95 -10.44
N GLY A 66 -9.43 -6.25 -11.54
CA GLY A 66 -8.84 -6.37 -12.87
C GLY A 66 -8.02 -7.64 -13.12
N LYS A 67 -7.93 -8.55 -12.14
CA LYS A 67 -7.23 -9.84 -12.25
C LYS A 67 -8.13 -10.92 -12.87
N LEU A 68 -7.49 -11.94 -13.44
CA LEU A 68 -8.11 -13.21 -13.85
C LEU A 68 -7.88 -14.23 -12.74
N GLY A 69 -8.93 -14.83 -12.20
CA GLY A 69 -8.83 -15.79 -11.08
C GLY A 69 -8.87 -17.24 -11.56
N ILE A 70 -7.87 -18.04 -11.15
CA ILE A 70 -7.84 -19.50 -11.36
C ILE A 70 -7.69 -20.23 -10.03
N VAL A 71 -8.12 -21.48 -9.98
CA VAL A 71 -7.91 -22.35 -8.82
C VAL A 71 -6.89 -23.42 -9.15
N LEU A 72 -5.80 -23.46 -8.37
CA LEU A 72 -4.82 -24.55 -8.39
C LEU A 72 -4.63 -25.08 -6.97
N ASP A 73 -4.87 -26.37 -6.75
CA ASP A 73 -4.55 -27.05 -5.49
C ASP A 73 -3.07 -27.45 -5.47
N LEU A 74 -2.19 -26.53 -5.06
CA LEU A 74 -0.74 -26.76 -4.99
C LEU A 74 -0.31 -27.86 -3.99
N THR A 75 -1.25 -28.55 -3.33
CA THR A 75 -0.97 -29.81 -2.62
C THR A 75 -0.92 -31.02 -3.56
N LYS A 76 -1.37 -30.87 -4.82
CA LYS A 76 -1.38 -31.90 -5.86
C LYS A 76 -0.17 -31.74 -6.79
N PRO A 77 0.57 -32.81 -7.11
CA PRO A 77 1.67 -32.76 -8.08
C PRO A 77 1.27 -32.18 -9.44
N GLN A 78 0.06 -32.52 -9.92
CA GLN A 78 -0.46 -32.04 -11.21
C GLN A 78 -0.70 -30.52 -11.23
N ALA A 79 -1.09 -29.95 -10.08
CA ALA A 79 -1.26 -28.50 -9.96
C ALA A 79 0.10 -27.78 -9.92
N ILE A 80 1.11 -28.38 -9.27
CA ILE A 80 2.48 -27.88 -9.27
C ILE A 80 3.03 -27.88 -10.70
N GLU A 81 2.87 -28.98 -11.44
CA GLU A 81 3.28 -29.06 -12.85
C GLU A 81 2.56 -28.02 -13.73
N THR A 82 1.26 -27.84 -13.50
CA THR A 82 0.46 -26.80 -14.18
C THR A 82 1.00 -25.41 -13.89
N PHE A 83 1.29 -25.10 -12.62
CA PHE A 83 1.88 -23.83 -12.22
C PHE A 83 3.24 -23.60 -12.86
N THR A 84 4.12 -24.60 -12.85
CA THR A 84 5.44 -24.54 -13.50
C THR A 84 5.30 -24.25 -14.98
N ARG A 85 4.36 -24.91 -15.69
CA ARG A 85 4.10 -24.66 -17.11
C ARG A 85 3.62 -23.23 -17.37
N LEU A 86 2.79 -22.66 -16.51
CA LEU A 86 2.41 -21.25 -16.59
C LEU A 86 3.61 -20.33 -16.32
N ALA A 87 4.46 -20.66 -15.35
CA ALA A 87 5.62 -19.85 -14.98
C ALA A 87 6.70 -19.81 -16.09
N ARG A 88 6.76 -20.83 -16.96
CA ARG A 88 7.66 -20.85 -18.13
C ARG A 88 7.41 -19.71 -19.12
N THR A 89 6.17 -19.21 -19.20
CA THR A 89 5.77 -18.17 -20.15
C THR A 89 5.41 -16.85 -19.47
N ALA A 90 5.31 -16.82 -18.14
CA ALA A 90 5.07 -15.61 -17.38
C ALA A 90 6.28 -14.66 -17.42
N ASP A 91 6.01 -13.36 -17.37
CA ASP A 91 7.05 -12.34 -17.22
C ASP A 91 7.42 -12.13 -15.76
N ILE A 92 6.40 -12.16 -14.90
CA ILE A 92 6.51 -11.85 -13.48
C ILE A 92 5.78 -12.94 -12.68
N LEU A 93 6.38 -13.37 -11.59
CA LEU A 93 5.70 -14.11 -10.53
C LEU A 93 5.78 -13.29 -9.25
N VAL A 94 4.64 -13.04 -8.61
CA VAL A 94 4.57 -12.42 -7.28
C VAL A 94 4.06 -13.47 -6.30
N GLU A 95 4.75 -13.63 -5.18
CA GLU A 95 4.35 -14.53 -4.10
C GLU A 95 4.62 -13.90 -2.73
N ASN A 96 3.83 -14.30 -1.74
CA ASN A 96 4.00 -13.84 -0.36
C ASN A 96 3.85 -14.98 0.66
N TYR A 97 4.29 -16.18 0.29
CA TYR A 97 4.36 -17.27 1.23
C TYR A 97 5.50 -17.07 2.23
N ARG A 98 5.43 -17.80 3.36
CA ARG A 98 6.57 -17.83 4.28
C ARG A 98 7.81 -18.36 3.54
N PRO A 99 9.00 -17.79 3.76
CA PRO A 99 10.23 -18.26 3.14
C PRO A 99 10.40 -19.78 3.28
N GLY A 100 10.78 -20.43 2.18
CA GLY A 100 10.94 -21.89 2.07
C GLY A 100 9.66 -22.67 1.72
N VAL A 101 8.47 -22.06 1.66
CA VAL A 101 7.26 -22.73 1.15
C VAL A 101 7.40 -23.03 -0.34
N MET A 102 7.68 -22.02 -1.16
CA MET A 102 7.81 -22.18 -2.62
C MET A 102 8.96 -23.13 -2.99
N ALA A 103 10.08 -23.10 -2.25
CA ALA A 103 11.20 -24.02 -2.44
C ALA A 103 10.79 -25.49 -2.21
N ARG A 104 9.99 -25.78 -1.18
CA ARG A 104 9.46 -27.15 -0.93
C ARG A 104 8.50 -27.63 -2.02
N LEU A 105 7.85 -26.71 -2.72
CA LEU A 105 7.00 -27.02 -3.87
C LEU A 105 7.80 -27.12 -5.19
N GLY A 106 9.10 -26.79 -5.18
CA GLY A 106 9.91 -26.69 -6.41
C GLY A 106 9.56 -25.48 -7.27
N LEU A 107 8.95 -24.45 -6.68
CA LEU A 107 8.44 -23.26 -7.35
C LEU A 107 9.18 -21.98 -6.93
N ASP A 108 10.37 -22.09 -6.32
CA ASP A 108 11.18 -20.92 -5.96
C ASP A 108 11.90 -20.32 -7.17
N TYR A 109 12.53 -19.16 -6.95
CA TYR A 109 13.25 -18.46 -8.01
C TYR A 109 14.37 -19.32 -8.62
N ALA A 110 15.11 -20.07 -7.81
CA ALA A 110 16.21 -20.91 -8.30
C ALA A 110 15.70 -22.00 -9.27
N ALA A 111 14.61 -22.69 -8.93
CA ALA A 111 14.00 -23.67 -9.80
C ALA A 111 13.44 -23.02 -11.08
N LEU A 112 12.58 -22.00 -10.95
CA LEU A 112 11.84 -21.44 -12.07
C LEU A 112 12.71 -20.61 -13.04
N SER A 113 13.73 -19.91 -12.53
CA SER A 113 14.63 -19.11 -13.39
C SER A 113 15.54 -19.96 -14.27
N SER A 114 15.76 -21.23 -13.92
CA SER A 114 16.49 -22.17 -14.78
C SER A 114 15.71 -22.52 -16.05
N GLU A 115 14.37 -22.57 -15.96
CA GLU A 115 13.47 -22.85 -17.07
C GLU A 115 13.02 -21.57 -17.79
N ASN A 116 12.93 -20.45 -17.07
CA ASN A 116 12.61 -19.13 -17.60
C ASN A 116 13.62 -18.06 -17.11
N PRO A 117 14.77 -17.89 -17.80
CA PRO A 117 15.80 -16.92 -17.42
C PRO A 117 15.34 -15.45 -17.50
N ARG A 118 14.16 -15.18 -18.07
CA ARG A 118 13.55 -13.86 -18.20
C ARG A 118 12.58 -13.54 -17.06
N LEU A 119 12.31 -14.50 -16.18
CA LEU A 119 11.36 -14.36 -15.09
C LEU A 119 11.82 -13.32 -14.06
N ILE A 120 10.96 -12.35 -13.78
CA ILE A 120 11.09 -11.49 -12.61
C ILE A 120 10.28 -12.15 -11.50
N TYR A 121 10.96 -12.59 -10.45
CA TYR A 121 10.31 -13.23 -9.32
C TYR A 121 10.29 -12.25 -8.17
N ALA A 122 9.13 -11.97 -7.59
CA ALA A 122 8.96 -11.05 -6.49
C ALA A 122 8.46 -11.78 -5.24
N SER A 123 9.26 -11.76 -4.18
CA SER A 123 8.91 -12.29 -2.87
C SER A 123 8.57 -11.14 -1.92
N ILE A 124 7.44 -11.25 -1.23
CA ILE A 124 7.05 -10.33 -0.17
C ILE A 124 6.82 -11.12 1.11
N SER A 125 7.69 -10.98 2.11
CA SER A 125 7.58 -11.74 3.36
C SER A 125 7.54 -10.83 4.60
N GLY A 126 7.41 -11.42 5.79
CA GLY A 126 7.40 -10.64 7.03
C GLY A 126 8.72 -9.90 7.31
N TYR A 127 9.85 -10.54 6.99
CA TYR A 127 11.20 -10.11 7.42
C TYR A 127 12.29 -10.29 6.35
N GLY A 128 11.91 -10.59 5.11
CA GLY A 128 12.81 -10.84 3.98
C GLY A 128 13.07 -12.34 3.75
N GLN A 129 13.72 -12.69 2.64
CA GLN A 129 14.15 -14.07 2.39
C GLN A 129 15.44 -14.43 3.15
N THR A 130 16.10 -13.45 3.76
CA THR A 130 17.38 -13.61 4.46
C THR A 130 17.34 -13.02 5.87
N GLY A 131 18.41 -13.28 6.66
CA GLY A 131 18.54 -12.76 8.02
C GLY A 131 17.92 -13.66 9.10
N PRO A 132 18.13 -13.30 10.38
CA PRO A 132 17.81 -14.17 11.52
C PRO A 132 16.31 -14.40 11.73
N TRP A 133 15.46 -13.54 11.15
CA TRP A 133 14.00 -13.60 11.31
C TRP A 133 13.27 -14.06 10.05
N ALA A 134 13.97 -14.46 8.99
CA ALA A 134 13.37 -14.87 7.71
C ALA A 134 12.27 -15.94 7.87
N SER A 135 12.42 -16.89 8.79
CA SER A 135 11.44 -17.97 8.99
C SER A 135 10.22 -17.58 9.82
N LYS A 136 10.18 -16.36 10.40
CA LYS A 136 9.05 -15.91 11.23
C LYS A 136 7.84 -15.54 10.38
N GLY A 137 6.64 -15.76 10.92
CA GLY A 137 5.41 -15.25 10.33
C GLY A 137 5.34 -13.72 10.41
N GLY A 138 4.81 -13.09 9.38
CA GLY A 138 4.61 -11.64 9.30
C GLY A 138 3.14 -11.27 9.16
N PHE A 139 2.74 -10.22 9.86
CA PHE A 139 1.51 -9.47 9.67
C PHE A 139 1.83 -8.00 9.92
N ASP A 140 1.07 -7.09 9.31
CA ASP A 140 1.33 -5.65 9.42
C ASP A 140 1.45 -5.15 10.87
N LEU A 141 0.56 -5.58 11.77
CA LEU A 141 0.64 -5.20 13.18
C LEU A 141 1.99 -5.57 13.82
N ILE A 142 2.49 -6.77 13.52
CA ILE A 142 3.78 -7.24 14.04
C ILE A 142 4.92 -6.44 13.41
N ALA A 143 4.84 -6.20 12.10
CA ALA A 143 5.83 -5.44 11.36
C ALA A 143 5.91 -3.97 11.81
N GLN A 144 4.78 -3.32 12.11
CA GLN A 144 4.76 -1.97 12.71
C GLN A 144 5.41 -1.95 14.10
N GLY A 145 5.26 -3.02 14.88
CA GLY A 145 5.91 -3.15 16.18
C GLY A 145 7.43 -3.27 16.07
N VAL A 146 7.92 -4.20 15.24
CA VAL A 146 9.36 -4.49 15.10
C VAL A 146 10.14 -3.42 14.34
N SER A 147 9.47 -2.63 13.49
CA SER A 147 10.10 -1.52 12.74
C SER A 147 10.18 -0.21 13.54
N GLY A 148 9.61 -0.16 14.75
CA GLY A 148 9.60 1.06 15.57
C GLY A 148 8.48 2.04 15.26
N ILE A 149 7.65 1.80 14.25
CA ILE A 149 6.50 2.68 13.94
C ILE A 149 5.59 2.86 15.15
N MET A 150 5.32 1.79 15.89
CA MET A 150 4.48 1.86 17.10
C MET A 150 5.12 2.63 18.26
N SER A 151 6.45 2.78 18.32
CA SER A 151 7.11 3.52 19.41
C SER A 151 6.95 5.03 19.28
N VAL A 152 6.70 5.51 18.07
CA VAL A 152 6.51 6.93 17.75
C VAL A 152 5.06 7.32 17.47
N THR A 153 4.16 6.35 17.37
CA THR A 153 2.75 6.58 17.07
C THR A 153 1.94 6.73 18.36
N GLY A 154 1.10 7.76 18.43
CA GLY A 154 0.18 7.99 19.55
C GLY A 154 0.46 9.26 20.33
N ALA A 155 -0.27 9.44 21.43
CA ALA A 155 -0.08 10.57 22.33
C ALA A 155 1.11 10.32 23.29
N PRO A 156 1.86 11.37 23.67
CA PRO A 156 2.89 11.26 24.70
C PRO A 156 2.35 10.63 25.99
N GLY A 157 3.06 9.65 26.55
CA GLY A 157 2.65 8.95 27.78
C GLY A 157 1.46 7.99 27.65
N GLY A 158 0.89 7.83 26.45
CA GLY A 158 -0.19 6.87 26.19
C GLY A 158 0.28 5.42 26.00
N PRO A 159 -0.64 4.44 25.98
CA PRO A 159 -0.31 3.07 25.59
C PRO A 159 0.13 3.01 24.12
N PRO A 160 0.91 1.98 23.71
CA PRO A 160 1.30 1.79 22.32
C PRO A 160 0.08 1.70 21.39
N VAL A 161 0.14 2.41 20.27
CA VAL A 161 -0.88 2.33 19.22
C VAL A 161 -0.22 2.10 17.87
N LYS A 162 -0.94 1.45 16.95
CA LYS A 162 -0.50 1.26 15.57
C LYS A 162 -1.03 2.37 14.67
N ALA A 163 -0.41 2.57 13.52
CA ALA A 163 -1.04 3.31 12.44
C ALA A 163 -2.37 2.62 12.04
N GLY A 164 -3.42 3.41 11.82
CA GLY A 164 -4.75 2.89 11.49
C GLY A 164 -4.74 2.08 10.18
N VAL A 165 -4.08 2.62 9.17
CA VAL A 165 -3.85 1.99 7.86
C VAL A 165 -2.74 0.93 7.97
N PRO A 166 -2.84 -0.21 7.25
CA PRO A 166 -1.80 -1.25 7.26
C PRO A 166 -0.56 -0.80 6.47
N LEU A 167 0.23 0.07 7.10
CA LEU A 167 1.32 0.83 6.49
C LEU A 167 2.42 -0.08 5.91
N THR A 168 2.77 -1.14 6.62
CA THR A 168 3.86 -2.04 6.21
C THR A 168 3.44 -3.02 5.14
N ASP A 169 2.19 -3.48 5.14
CA ASP A 169 1.64 -4.28 4.04
C ASP A 169 1.61 -3.46 2.73
N LEU A 170 1.02 -2.26 2.78
CA LEU A 170 0.93 -1.39 1.61
C LEU A 170 2.32 -0.92 1.16
N GLY A 171 3.18 -0.55 2.10
CA GLY A 171 4.57 -0.17 1.83
C GLY A 171 5.36 -1.28 1.13
N ALA A 172 5.30 -2.52 1.63
CA ALA A 172 5.96 -3.66 1.00
C ALA A 172 5.39 -3.95 -0.40
N GLY A 173 4.08 -3.84 -0.58
CA GLY A 173 3.45 -3.94 -1.91
C GLY A 173 3.95 -2.87 -2.89
N LEU A 174 4.12 -1.62 -2.43
CA LEU A 174 4.68 -0.53 -3.23
C LEU A 174 6.16 -0.75 -3.57
N PHE A 175 6.98 -1.16 -2.60
CA PHE A 175 8.40 -1.45 -2.84
C PHE A 175 8.59 -2.62 -3.80
N ALA A 176 7.75 -3.66 -3.69
CA ALA A 176 7.75 -4.77 -4.66
C ALA A 176 7.37 -4.29 -6.06
N ALA A 177 6.32 -3.48 -6.22
CA ALA A 177 5.93 -2.93 -7.51
C ALA A 177 7.06 -2.07 -8.12
N ILE A 178 7.71 -1.21 -7.32
CA ILE A 178 8.87 -0.40 -7.75
C ILE A 178 10.01 -1.32 -8.22
N GLY A 179 10.35 -2.35 -7.43
CA GLY A 179 11.39 -3.32 -7.76
C GLY A 179 11.09 -4.09 -9.05
N ILE A 180 9.84 -4.51 -9.25
CA ILE A 180 9.38 -5.18 -10.47
C ILE A 180 9.50 -4.27 -11.69
N LEU A 181 9.07 -3.00 -11.60
CA LEU A 181 9.18 -2.04 -12.70
C LEU A 181 10.65 -1.74 -13.05
N ALA A 182 11.51 -1.62 -12.04
CA ALA A 182 12.95 -1.49 -12.24
C ALA A 182 13.56 -2.75 -12.89
N ALA A 183 13.14 -3.94 -12.46
CA ALA A 183 13.57 -5.21 -13.04
C ALA A 183 13.09 -5.38 -14.49
N LEU A 184 11.88 -4.94 -14.83
CA LEU A 184 11.37 -4.90 -16.21
C LEU A 184 12.23 -4.01 -17.08
N HIS A 185 12.57 -2.81 -16.59
CA HIS A 185 13.48 -1.91 -17.28
C HIS A 185 14.86 -2.54 -17.50
N HIS A 186 15.46 -3.11 -16.45
CA HIS A 186 16.74 -3.82 -16.56
C HIS A 186 16.67 -4.99 -17.57
N ARG A 187 15.60 -5.79 -17.54
CA ARG A 187 15.38 -6.92 -18.45
C ARG A 187 15.27 -6.49 -19.91
N SER A 188 14.78 -5.27 -20.20
CA SER A 188 14.74 -4.74 -21.57
C SER A 188 16.13 -4.52 -22.17
N VAL A 189 17.15 -4.34 -21.33
CA VAL A 189 18.55 -4.14 -21.73
C VAL A 189 19.33 -5.45 -21.64
N SER A 190 19.23 -6.16 -20.51
CA SER A 190 20.02 -7.36 -20.24
C SER A 190 19.44 -8.64 -20.86
N GLY A 191 18.16 -8.62 -21.20
CA GLY A 191 17.41 -9.81 -21.61
C GLY A 191 17.10 -10.79 -20.47
N ARG A 192 17.52 -10.50 -19.21
CA ARG A 192 17.39 -11.41 -18.06
C ARG A 192 16.49 -10.84 -16.97
N GLY A 193 15.74 -11.73 -16.33
CA GLY A 193 14.99 -11.43 -15.12
C GLY A 193 15.88 -11.48 -13.87
N GLN A 194 15.27 -11.28 -12.70
CA GLN A 194 15.93 -11.34 -11.40
C GLN A 194 14.93 -11.58 -10.26
N HIS A 195 15.45 -11.90 -9.07
CA HIS A 195 14.68 -11.96 -7.83
C HIS A 195 14.59 -10.57 -7.19
N VAL A 196 13.37 -10.11 -6.94
CA VAL A 196 13.04 -8.92 -6.15
C VAL A 196 12.56 -9.42 -4.78
N ASP A 197 13.29 -9.08 -3.73
CA ASP A 197 12.93 -9.41 -2.34
C ASP A 197 12.61 -8.13 -1.56
N THR A 198 11.51 -8.14 -0.82
CA THR A 198 11.17 -7.09 0.14
C THR A 198 10.36 -7.67 1.29
N SER A 199 10.20 -6.88 2.34
CA SER A 199 9.49 -7.33 3.53
C SER A 199 8.68 -6.24 4.19
N LEU A 200 7.70 -6.66 4.99
CA LEU A 200 6.89 -5.74 5.79
C LEU A 200 7.78 -5.00 6.81
N ALA A 201 8.75 -5.68 7.43
CA ALA A 201 9.69 -5.05 8.36
C ALA A 201 10.58 -4.01 7.67
N ASP A 202 11.16 -4.34 6.51
CA ASP A 202 11.99 -3.41 5.74
C ASP A 202 11.16 -2.22 5.26
N ALA A 203 9.93 -2.45 4.81
CA ALA A 203 9.02 -1.38 4.42
C ALA A 203 8.74 -0.42 5.59
N GLY A 204 8.53 -0.96 6.80
CA GLY A 204 8.34 -0.13 7.99
C GLY A 204 9.56 0.72 8.33
N LEU A 205 10.76 0.15 8.26
CA LEU A 205 12.01 0.87 8.49
C LEU A 205 12.25 1.93 7.41
N ALA A 206 12.06 1.58 6.14
CA ALA A 206 12.26 2.47 5.01
C ALA A 206 11.31 3.67 5.02
N LEU A 207 10.09 3.51 5.56
CA LEU A 207 9.12 4.60 5.70
C LEU A 207 9.37 5.48 6.94
N SER A 208 10.26 5.08 7.86
CA SER A 208 10.57 5.80 9.11
C SER A 208 11.76 6.77 8.95
N VAL A 209 11.83 7.47 7.82
CA VAL A 209 13.01 8.28 7.41
C VAL A 209 13.37 9.35 8.45
N TRP A 210 12.38 10.06 8.98
CA TRP A 210 12.62 11.16 9.92
C TRP A 210 12.95 10.65 11.31
N GLU A 211 12.26 9.62 11.78
CA GLU A 211 12.48 9.00 13.09
C GLU A 211 13.86 8.37 13.18
N ALA A 212 14.28 7.65 12.12
CA ALA A 212 15.62 7.09 12.04
C ALA A 212 16.69 8.19 11.99
N THR A 213 16.44 9.26 11.24
CA THR A 213 17.37 10.40 11.16
C THR A 213 17.50 11.12 12.50
N ASP A 214 16.39 11.35 13.21
CA ASP A 214 16.39 11.95 14.54
C ASP A 214 17.24 11.11 15.52
N TYR A 215 17.02 9.79 15.54
CA TYR A 215 17.84 8.88 16.35
C TYR A 215 19.31 8.88 15.95
N PHE A 216 19.64 8.80 14.65
CA PHE A 216 21.04 8.77 14.19
C PHE A 216 21.81 10.06 14.48
N THR A 217 21.11 11.20 14.54
CA THR A 217 21.73 12.50 14.75
C THR A 217 21.83 12.90 16.22
N SER A 218 20.82 12.57 17.04
CA SER A 218 20.78 12.94 18.47
C SER A 218 21.27 11.82 19.40
N GLY A 219 21.13 10.55 18.99
CA GLY A 219 21.28 9.38 19.86
C GLY A 219 20.10 9.15 20.81
N GLU A 220 19.09 10.02 20.79
CA GLU A 220 17.89 9.91 21.61
C GLU A 220 16.81 9.11 20.89
N VAL A 221 16.17 8.18 21.60
CA VAL A 221 15.11 7.35 21.02
C VAL A 221 13.84 8.20 20.85
N PRO A 222 13.31 8.37 19.63
CA PRO A 222 12.12 9.19 19.41
C PRO A 222 10.89 8.57 20.05
N GLY A 223 10.10 9.40 20.74
CA GLY A 223 8.83 9.02 21.36
C GLY A 223 7.59 9.57 20.63
N PRO A 224 6.38 9.22 21.09
CA PRO A 224 5.14 9.70 20.49
C PRO A 224 4.94 11.22 20.62
N LEU A 225 4.36 11.86 19.59
CA LEU A 225 4.14 13.32 19.52
C LEU A 225 2.68 13.71 19.28
N GLY A 226 1.75 12.76 19.25
CA GLY A 226 0.41 13.00 18.74
C GLY A 226 0.46 13.31 17.24
N SER A 227 -0.10 14.45 16.84
CA SER A 227 -0.15 14.91 15.45
C SER A 227 1.04 15.76 15.03
N ALA A 228 1.98 16.06 15.95
CA ALA A 228 3.06 16.98 15.66
C ALA A 228 4.17 16.35 14.84
N HIS A 229 4.69 17.11 13.88
CA HIS A 229 5.82 16.71 13.07
C HIS A 229 7.09 16.61 13.91
N ARG A 230 7.97 15.66 13.54
CA ARG A 230 9.22 15.40 14.26
C ARG A 230 10.18 16.57 14.11
N MET A 231 10.42 16.98 12.86
CA MET A 231 11.56 17.82 12.50
C MET A 231 11.28 19.32 12.47
N THR A 232 10.00 19.73 12.49
CA THR A 232 9.61 21.13 12.26
C THR A 232 8.43 21.52 13.12
N ALA A 233 8.31 22.81 13.45
CA ALA A 233 7.18 23.33 14.22
C ALA A 233 6.88 24.80 13.85
N PRO A 234 5.60 25.23 13.87
CA PRO A 234 4.41 24.43 14.13
C PRO A 234 3.94 23.67 12.88
N TYR A 235 3.80 22.35 13.02
CA TYR A 235 3.23 21.46 12.02
C TYR A 235 2.46 20.35 12.75
N GLN A 236 1.19 20.57 13.03
CA GLN A 236 0.37 19.65 13.84
C GLN A 236 -1.11 19.96 13.74
N ALA A 237 -1.93 19.15 14.42
CA ALA A 237 -3.33 19.48 14.66
C ALA A 237 -3.46 20.47 15.84
N PHE A 238 -4.35 21.45 15.70
CA PHE A 238 -4.66 22.46 16.70
C PHE A 238 -6.16 22.50 16.99
N ARG A 239 -6.50 22.61 18.26
CA ARG A 239 -7.88 22.69 18.73
C ARG A 239 -8.51 24.06 18.42
N CYS A 240 -9.70 24.01 17.84
CA CYS A 240 -10.62 25.13 17.61
C CYS A 240 -11.83 25.02 18.54
N ALA A 241 -12.77 25.97 18.47
CA ALA A 241 -13.99 25.96 19.31
C ALA A 241 -14.86 24.69 19.13
N ASP A 242 -14.89 24.12 17.92
CA ASP A 242 -15.78 23.01 17.52
C ASP A 242 -15.03 21.77 16.99
N GLY A 243 -13.72 21.65 17.19
CA GLY A 243 -12.94 20.49 16.76
C GLY A 243 -11.46 20.76 16.54
N TYR A 244 -10.84 20.05 15.61
CA TYR A 244 -9.42 20.22 15.25
C TYR A 244 -9.26 20.53 13.76
N ILE A 245 -8.21 21.30 13.44
CA ILE A 245 -7.67 21.44 12.08
C ILE A 245 -6.17 21.18 12.10
N THR A 246 -5.59 20.80 10.97
CA THR A 246 -4.14 20.72 10.81
C THR A 246 -3.60 22.02 10.23
N ILE A 247 -2.42 22.44 10.69
CA ILE A 247 -1.70 23.60 10.17
C ILE A 247 -0.26 23.18 9.88
N GLY A 248 0.23 23.55 8.70
CA GLY A 248 1.61 23.38 8.27
C GLY A 248 2.35 24.70 8.12
N ALA A 249 2.87 25.24 9.21
CA ALA A 249 3.75 26.41 9.22
C ALA A 249 5.22 26.00 9.44
N ALA A 250 5.66 25.04 8.61
CA ALA A 250 6.94 24.31 8.70
C ALA A 250 8.21 25.12 8.38
N ASN A 251 8.12 26.44 8.24
CA ASN A 251 9.24 27.30 7.89
C ASN A 251 8.98 28.73 8.40
N ASP A 252 10.03 29.53 8.50
CA ASP A 252 9.96 30.88 9.09
C ASP A 252 8.99 31.80 8.36
N ARG A 253 8.83 31.65 7.04
CA ARG A 253 7.88 32.44 6.25
C ARG A 253 6.43 32.14 6.63
N ASN A 254 6.08 30.86 6.69
CA ASN A 254 4.72 30.46 7.06
C ASN A 254 4.47 30.70 8.56
N PHE A 255 5.49 30.53 9.40
CA PHE A 255 5.41 30.88 10.82
C PHE A 255 5.14 32.37 11.03
N ALA A 256 5.84 33.26 10.33
CA ALA A 256 5.61 34.69 10.43
C ALA A 256 4.19 35.09 9.97
N ARG A 257 3.68 34.48 8.91
CA ARG A 257 2.29 34.67 8.47
C ARG A 257 1.28 34.17 9.50
N LEU A 258 1.53 33.01 10.10
CA LEU A 258 0.68 32.46 11.15
C LEU A 258 0.68 33.35 12.39
N ALA A 259 1.87 33.78 12.85
CA ALA A 259 2.04 34.69 13.98
C ALA A 259 1.29 36.01 13.74
N ASP A 260 1.41 36.59 12.55
CA ASP A 260 0.64 37.78 12.16
C ASP A 260 -0.88 37.53 12.18
N LEU A 261 -1.33 36.45 11.57
CA LEU A 261 -2.75 36.08 11.50
C LEU A 261 -3.37 35.87 12.90
N LEU A 262 -2.59 35.31 13.83
CA LEU A 262 -3.01 35.08 15.22
C LEU A 262 -2.85 36.33 16.10
N GLY A 263 -2.37 37.46 15.57
CA GLY A 263 -2.18 38.70 16.32
C GLY A 263 -0.94 38.72 17.22
N HIS A 264 0.02 37.84 16.96
CA HIS A 264 1.21 37.60 17.79
C HIS A 264 2.52 37.74 17.00
N ARG A 265 2.67 38.83 16.24
CA ARG A 265 3.88 39.09 15.45
C ARG A 265 5.17 39.02 16.28
N GLU A 266 5.11 39.37 17.56
CA GLU A 266 6.23 39.33 18.50
C GLU A 266 6.86 37.94 18.63
N TRP A 267 6.12 36.85 18.37
CA TRP A 267 6.67 35.49 18.38
C TRP A 267 7.78 35.31 17.36
N THR A 268 7.78 36.05 16.25
CA THR A 268 8.84 35.97 15.23
C THR A 268 10.19 36.51 15.70
N SER A 269 10.20 37.29 16.79
CA SER A 269 11.40 37.82 17.43
C SER A 269 11.70 37.19 18.80
N ASP A 270 10.83 36.31 19.30
CA ASP A 270 11.03 35.61 20.56
C ASP A 270 12.14 34.58 20.42
N ALA A 271 13.12 34.60 21.33
CA ALA A 271 14.26 33.67 21.31
C ALA A 271 13.83 32.19 21.28
N ARG A 272 12.65 31.86 21.84
CA ARG A 272 12.08 30.51 21.84
C ARG A 272 11.54 30.09 20.47
N PHE A 273 11.14 31.04 19.61
CA PHE A 273 10.41 30.75 18.36
C PHE A 273 11.03 31.34 17.09
N VAL A 274 12.11 32.12 17.22
CA VAL A 274 12.76 32.85 16.13
C VAL A 274 13.20 31.95 14.97
N ALA A 275 13.60 30.72 15.26
CA ALA A 275 14.08 29.76 14.29
C ALA A 275 13.41 28.39 14.47
N ASP A 276 13.37 27.59 13.41
CA ASP A 276 12.64 26.31 13.41
C ASP A 276 13.12 25.32 14.47
N HIS A 277 14.44 25.19 14.66
CA HIS A 277 14.99 24.35 15.72
C HIS A 277 14.57 24.80 17.12
N ALA A 278 14.49 26.11 17.37
CA ALA A 278 14.03 26.66 18.64
C ALA A 278 12.54 26.35 18.84
N ARG A 279 11.72 26.51 17.79
CA ARG A 279 10.30 26.11 17.82
C ARG A 279 10.11 24.62 18.10
N VAL A 280 10.98 23.77 17.56
CA VAL A 280 10.97 22.32 17.84
C VAL A 280 11.27 22.03 19.32
N GLN A 281 12.25 22.71 19.90
CA GLN A 281 12.60 22.60 21.33
C GLN A 281 11.49 23.11 22.25
N HIS A 282 10.79 24.17 21.84
CA HIS A 282 9.71 24.81 22.58
C HIS A 282 8.31 24.45 22.05
N ARG A 283 8.16 23.30 21.37
CA ARG A 283 6.94 22.95 20.62
C ARG A 283 5.68 22.96 21.47
N ALA A 284 5.74 22.45 22.69
CA ALA A 284 4.57 22.32 23.55
C ALA A 284 4.07 23.69 23.99
N GLU A 285 5.00 24.60 24.27
CA GLU A 285 4.71 25.98 24.64
C GLU A 285 4.15 26.77 23.44
N LEU A 286 4.79 26.66 22.27
CA LEU A 286 4.28 27.28 21.05
C LEU A 286 2.89 26.77 20.69
N ALA A 287 2.68 25.46 20.79
CA ALA A 287 1.40 24.85 20.47
C ALA A 287 0.30 25.33 21.41
N ALA A 288 0.56 25.38 22.72
CA ALA A 288 -0.40 25.90 23.69
C ALA A 288 -0.77 27.37 23.41
N ALA A 289 0.20 28.20 23.02
CA ALA A 289 -0.03 29.60 22.67
C ALA A 289 -0.90 29.74 21.40
N ILE A 290 -0.63 28.93 20.36
CA ILE A 290 -1.44 28.87 19.14
C ILE A 290 -2.86 28.39 19.46
N GLU A 291 -3.01 27.31 20.22
CA GLU A 291 -4.33 26.77 20.59
C GLU A 291 -5.17 27.76 21.40
N ALA A 292 -4.55 28.55 22.29
CA ALA A 292 -5.27 29.55 23.07
C ALA A 292 -6.01 30.58 22.18
N VAL A 293 -5.39 30.98 21.05
CA VAL A 293 -6.02 31.86 20.07
C VAL A 293 -7.03 31.07 19.23
N MET A 294 -6.63 29.89 18.74
CA MET A 294 -7.48 29.10 17.84
C MET A 294 -8.77 28.62 18.49
N PHE A 295 -8.79 28.41 19.80
CA PHE A 295 -9.98 27.99 20.52
C PHE A 295 -11.11 29.04 20.51
N THR A 296 -10.82 30.29 20.13
CA THR A 296 -11.80 31.39 20.13
C THR A 296 -12.79 31.35 18.96
N GLU A 297 -12.48 30.60 17.90
CA GLU A 297 -13.24 30.59 16.65
C GLU A 297 -13.42 29.15 16.14
N THR A 298 -14.37 28.97 15.23
CA THR A 298 -14.66 27.64 14.64
C THR A 298 -13.60 27.21 13.64
N ARG A 299 -13.54 25.89 13.36
CA ARG A 299 -12.70 25.32 12.30
C ARG A 299 -12.94 26.00 10.95
N ALA A 300 -14.21 26.25 10.61
CA ALA A 300 -14.56 26.88 9.33
C ALA A 300 -13.97 28.29 9.21
N THR A 301 -14.11 29.11 10.25
CA THR A 301 -13.54 30.47 10.30
C THR A 301 -12.01 30.43 10.15
N TRP A 302 -11.34 29.51 10.84
CA TRP A 302 -9.89 29.40 10.75
C TRP A 302 -9.39 28.90 9.40
N LEU A 303 -10.04 27.89 8.83
CA LEU A 303 -9.67 27.37 7.49
C LEU A 303 -9.77 28.49 6.44
N GLU A 304 -10.85 29.27 6.44
CA GLU A 304 -10.99 30.41 5.52
C GLU A 304 -9.87 31.45 5.69
N ARG A 305 -9.57 31.83 6.95
CA ARG A 305 -8.52 32.81 7.28
C ARG A 305 -7.11 32.30 6.90
N LEU A 306 -6.81 31.03 7.19
CA LEU A 306 -5.53 30.40 6.90
C LEU A 306 -5.31 30.26 5.38
N ASP A 307 -6.33 29.81 4.64
CA ASP A 307 -6.29 29.71 3.19
C ASP A 307 -6.11 31.09 2.54
N ALA A 308 -6.83 32.12 3.01
CA ALA A 308 -6.67 33.48 2.54
C ALA A 308 -5.25 34.04 2.79
N ALA A 309 -4.61 33.61 3.88
CA ALA A 309 -3.21 33.93 4.20
C ALA A 309 -2.18 33.06 3.45
N GLY A 310 -2.63 32.07 2.66
CA GLY A 310 -1.76 31.13 1.95
C GLY A 310 -0.95 30.24 2.90
N ILE A 311 -1.49 29.92 4.08
CA ILE A 311 -0.90 29.00 5.06
C ILE A 311 -1.49 27.61 4.82
N PRO A 312 -0.67 26.58 4.55
CA PRO A 312 -1.17 25.21 4.39
C PRO A 312 -1.96 24.75 5.62
N CYS A 313 -3.23 24.41 5.41
CA CYS A 313 -4.10 23.91 6.47
C CYS A 313 -5.13 22.91 5.91
N GLY A 314 -5.82 22.20 6.79
CA GLY A 314 -6.91 21.32 6.39
C GLY A 314 -7.73 20.77 7.55
N PRO A 315 -8.98 20.36 7.29
CA PRO A 315 -9.78 19.68 8.30
C PRO A 315 -9.27 18.25 8.56
N ILE A 316 -9.56 17.72 9.75
CA ILE A 316 -9.46 16.27 10.02
C ILE A 316 -10.82 15.66 9.69
N LEU A 317 -10.91 14.99 8.53
CA LEU A 317 -12.13 14.36 8.04
C LEU A 317 -12.23 12.90 8.48
N ASP A 318 -13.46 12.41 8.65
CA ASP A 318 -13.71 10.98 8.68
C ASP A 318 -13.75 10.39 7.26
N TYR A 319 -13.93 9.07 7.15
CA TYR A 319 -13.96 8.40 5.84
C TYR A 319 -15.18 8.76 4.99
N GLN A 320 -16.32 9.10 5.59
CA GLN A 320 -17.51 9.49 4.82
C GLN A 320 -17.24 10.81 4.08
N ASP A 321 -16.69 11.79 4.79
CA ASP A 321 -16.38 13.10 4.24
C ASP A 321 -15.15 13.06 3.32
N ALA A 322 -14.07 12.39 3.73
CA ALA A 322 -12.82 12.32 2.96
C ALA A 322 -13.03 11.73 1.55
N LEU A 323 -13.85 10.68 1.45
CA LEU A 323 -14.13 9.98 0.19
C LEU A 323 -15.11 10.72 -0.73
N THR A 324 -15.75 11.78 -0.24
CA THR A 324 -16.76 12.57 -0.97
C THR A 324 -16.38 14.03 -1.17
N THR A 325 -15.17 14.45 -0.74
CA THR A 325 -14.66 15.79 -1.00
C THR A 325 -14.64 16.12 -2.50
N PRO A 326 -14.82 17.39 -2.89
CA PRO A 326 -14.67 17.82 -4.29
C PRO A 326 -13.33 17.38 -4.90
N GLN A 327 -12.26 17.38 -4.09
CA GLN A 327 -10.94 16.92 -4.51
C GLN A 327 -10.90 15.40 -4.76
N ALA A 328 -11.44 14.58 -3.86
CA ALA A 328 -11.46 13.12 -4.05
C ALA A 328 -12.26 12.72 -5.30
N ILE A 329 -13.40 13.39 -5.53
CA ILE A 329 -14.24 13.19 -6.73
C ILE A 329 -13.51 13.64 -7.98
N ALA A 330 -12.95 14.86 -8.00
CA ALA A 330 -12.21 15.40 -9.14
C ALA A 330 -10.98 14.56 -9.49
N ARG A 331 -10.39 13.88 -8.50
CA ARG A 331 -9.27 12.96 -8.68
C ARG A 331 -9.70 11.51 -8.89
N GLU A 332 -10.99 11.22 -9.05
CA GLU A 332 -11.52 9.86 -9.25
C GLU A 332 -10.94 8.86 -8.25
N MET A 333 -10.87 9.25 -6.97
CA MET A 333 -10.34 8.41 -5.89
C MET A 333 -11.40 7.50 -5.28
N THR A 334 -12.66 7.67 -5.68
CA THR A 334 -13.74 6.72 -5.46
C THR A 334 -14.32 6.31 -6.81
N VAL A 335 -14.54 5.01 -6.99
CA VAL A 335 -15.10 4.45 -8.22
C VAL A 335 -16.18 3.44 -7.90
N ASP A 336 -17.22 3.42 -8.73
CA ASP A 336 -18.30 2.44 -8.65
C ASP A 336 -18.00 1.26 -9.58
N VAL A 337 -18.28 0.06 -9.10
CA VAL A 337 -18.03 -1.22 -9.78
C VAL A 337 -19.21 -2.15 -9.54
N ASP A 338 -19.72 -2.79 -10.59
CA ASP A 338 -20.75 -3.81 -10.45
C ASP A 338 -20.15 -5.18 -10.13
N HIS A 339 -20.68 -5.86 -9.12
CA HIS A 339 -20.29 -7.21 -8.73
C HIS A 339 -21.46 -8.19 -8.85
N PRO A 340 -21.28 -9.38 -9.47
CA PRO A 340 -22.37 -10.35 -9.68
C PRO A 340 -23.09 -10.78 -8.40
N THR A 341 -22.35 -10.94 -7.29
CA THR A 341 -22.91 -11.43 -6.01
C THR A 341 -23.04 -10.37 -4.93
N LEU A 342 -22.23 -9.29 -4.99
CA LEU A 342 -22.21 -8.25 -3.96
C LEU A 342 -23.08 -7.05 -4.35
N GLY A 343 -23.51 -6.98 -5.61
CA GLY A 343 -24.19 -5.82 -6.18
C GLY A 343 -23.21 -4.67 -6.46
N PRO A 344 -23.70 -3.43 -6.51
CA PRO A 344 -22.85 -2.26 -6.66
C PRO A 344 -21.87 -2.11 -5.49
N LEU A 345 -20.58 -1.96 -5.81
CA LEU A 345 -19.51 -1.71 -4.86
C LEU A 345 -18.89 -0.34 -5.14
N ARG A 346 -18.59 0.39 -4.08
CA ARG A 346 -17.74 1.58 -4.14
C ARG A 346 -16.35 1.21 -3.65
N THR A 347 -15.34 1.42 -4.48
CA THR A 347 -13.94 1.09 -4.18
C THR A 347 -13.04 2.30 -4.40
N LEU A 348 -11.78 2.21 -3.95
CA LEU A 348 -10.79 3.25 -4.16
C LEU A 348 -10.35 3.29 -5.63
N GLY A 349 -10.17 4.47 -6.19
CA GLY A 349 -9.55 4.66 -7.50
C GLY A 349 -8.04 4.38 -7.48
N THR A 350 -7.34 4.90 -8.49
CA THR A 350 -5.87 4.83 -8.57
C THR A 350 -5.24 6.20 -8.32
N PRO A 351 -4.21 6.30 -7.47
CA PRO A 351 -3.53 7.56 -7.20
C PRO A 351 -2.63 8.03 -8.36
N ILE A 352 -2.29 7.14 -9.29
CA ILE A 352 -1.42 7.44 -10.44
C ILE A 352 -2.28 7.98 -11.59
N LYS A 353 -2.08 9.25 -11.96
CA LYS A 353 -2.77 9.89 -13.10
C LYS A 353 -1.79 10.11 -14.24
N MET A 354 -1.96 9.35 -15.31
CA MET A 354 -1.10 9.40 -16.49
C MET A 354 -1.79 10.17 -17.62
N SER A 355 -1.11 11.15 -18.22
CA SER A 355 -1.67 12.00 -19.28
C SER A 355 -1.84 11.29 -20.62
N GLY A 356 -0.94 10.35 -20.96
CA GLY A 356 -0.95 9.63 -22.25
C GLY A 356 -1.60 8.25 -22.21
N THR A 357 -1.61 7.60 -21.03
CA THR A 357 -2.02 6.20 -20.84
C THR A 357 -2.84 6.06 -19.54
N PRO A 358 -4.07 6.57 -19.51
CA PRO A 358 -4.90 6.56 -18.30
C PRO A 358 -5.15 5.12 -17.83
N LEU A 359 -5.10 4.92 -16.52
CA LEU A 359 -5.34 3.63 -15.86
C LEU A 359 -6.84 3.39 -15.70
N ASN A 360 -7.26 2.13 -15.55
CA ASN A 360 -8.67 1.78 -15.38
C ASN A 360 -8.94 1.01 -14.07
N PRO A 361 -9.22 1.71 -12.95
CA PRO A 361 -9.54 1.08 -11.68
C PRO A 361 -11.00 0.58 -11.58
N ARG A 362 -11.84 0.77 -12.62
CA ARG A 362 -13.28 0.44 -12.61
C ARG A 362 -13.56 -1.01 -12.99
N ARG A 363 -12.76 -1.94 -12.45
CA ARG A 363 -12.92 -3.39 -12.63
C ARG A 363 -13.19 -4.03 -11.28
N ARG A 364 -13.92 -5.15 -11.27
CA ARG A 364 -14.05 -5.99 -10.08
C ARG A 364 -12.91 -6.99 -9.97
N GLY A 365 -12.79 -7.61 -8.80
CA GLY A 365 -12.01 -8.84 -8.66
C GLY A 365 -12.71 -10.04 -9.31
N PRO A 366 -11.96 -11.09 -9.68
CA PRO A 366 -12.53 -12.29 -10.25
C PRO A 366 -13.27 -13.12 -9.18
N MET A 367 -14.38 -13.76 -9.56
CA MET A 367 -14.96 -14.82 -8.76
C MET A 367 -13.95 -15.98 -8.66
N LEU A 368 -14.06 -16.80 -7.61
CA LEU A 368 -13.14 -17.92 -7.40
C LEU A 368 -13.19 -18.90 -8.59
N GLY A 369 -12.05 -19.08 -9.26
CA GLY A 369 -11.91 -19.98 -10.41
C GLY A 369 -12.64 -19.51 -11.68
N GLU A 370 -13.08 -18.25 -11.73
CA GLU A 370 -13.87 -17.71 -12.85
C GLU A 370 -13.22 -17.91 -14.23
N HIS A 371 -11.88 -17.91 -14.27
CA HIS A 371 -11.12 -17.93 -15.51
C HIS A 371 -10.22 -19.16 -15.61
N THR A 372 -10.45 -20.23 -14.82
CA THR A 372 -9.60 -21.43 -14.82
C THR A 372 -9.46 -21.98 -16.24
N ASP A 373 -10.58 -22.33 -16.88
CA ASP A 373 -10.56 -22.94 -18.22
C ASP A 373 -9.96 -21.97 -19.27
N GLU A 374 -10.37 -20.70 -19.27
CA GLU A 374 -9.86 -19.69 -20.21
C GLU A 374 -8.33 -19.55 -20.14
N VAL A 375 -7.79 -19.44 -18.91
CA VAL A 375 -6.36 -19.26 -18.70
C VAL A 375 -5.59 -20.52 -19.11
N LEU A 376 -6.06 -21.71 -18.72
CA LEU A 376 -5.40 -22.98 -19.07
C LEU A 376 -5.43 -23.22 -20.59
N SER A 377 -6.56 -23.03 -21.26
CA SER A 377 -6.63 -23.15 -22.71
C SER A 377 -5.70 -22.15 -23.41
N SER A 378 -5.63 -20.91 -22.92
CA SER A 378 -4.71 -19.89 -23.47
C SER A 378 -3.22 -20.22 -23.26
N ALA A 379 -2.91 -21.07 -22.27
CA ALA A 379 -1.58 -21.61 -22.01
C ALA A 379 -1.29 -22.92 -22.78
N GLY A 380 -2.21 -23.32 -23.67
CA GLY A 380 -2.07 -24.46 -24.56
C GLY A 380 -2.44 -25.81 -23.94
N PHE A 381 -3.18 -25.84 -22.83
CA PHE A 381 -3.76 -27.07 -22.32
C PHE A 381 -4.97 -27.45 -23.19
N SER A 382 -5.03 -28.70 -23.61
CA SER A 382 -6.19 -29.28 -24.28
C SER A 382 -7.35 -29.51 -23.31
N ASP A 383 -8.57 -29.55 -23.83
CA ASP A 383 -9.78 -29.84 -23.03
C ASP A 383 -9.63 -31.14 -22.23
N ASN A 384 -9.02 -32.16 -22.83
CA ASN A 384 -8.74 -33.44 -22.17
C ASN A 384 -7.71 -33.31 -21.03
N GLU A 385 -6.65 -32.51 -21.18
CA GLU A 385 -5.74 -32.22 -20.07
C GLU A 385 -6.47 -31.49 -18.93
N ILE A 386 -7.31 -30.51 -19.25
CA ILE A 386 -8.09 -29.75 -18.25
C ILE A 386 -9.06 -30.68 -17.51
N ASP A 387 -9.76 -31.57 -18.21
CA ASP A 387 -10.65 -32.55 -17.59
C ASP A 387 -9.91 -33.54 -16.68
N GLN A 388 -8.69 -33.94 -17.06
CA GLN A 388 -7.82 -34.78 -16.22
C GLN A 388 -7.38 -34.04 -14.96
N LEU A 389 -6.98 -32.77 -15.09
CA LEU A 389 -6.62 -31.93 -13.95
C LEU A 389 -7.81 -31.77 -12.99
N ARG A 390 -9.01 -31.56 -13.51
CA ARG A 390 -10.24 -31.44 -12.72
C ARG A 390 -10.57 -32.76 -12.01
N SER A 391 -10.45 -33.89 -12.71
CA SER A 391 -10.65 -35.23 -12.15
C SER A 391 -9.64 -35.56 -11.04
N ALA A 392 -8.41 -35.03 -11.13
CA ALA A 392 -7.39 -35.17 -10.10
C ALA A 392 -7.58 -34.21 -8.90
N GLY A 393 -8.57 -33.30 -8.97
CA GLY A 393 -8.77 -32.24 -7.99
C GLY A 393 -7.66 -31.19 -7.99
N ALA A 394 -6.88 -31.11 -9.07
CA ALA A 394 -5.79 -30.14 -9.22
C ALA A 394 -6.30 -28.73 -9.56
N VAL A 395 -7.46 -28.65 -10.23
CA VAL A 395 -8.11 -27.41 -10.64
C VAL A 395 -9.61 -27.47 -10.34
N ARG A 396 -10.27 -26.31 -10.31
CA ARG A 396 -11.73 -26.17 -10.19
C ARG A 396 -12.30 -25.44 -11.38
#